data_AF-A0A0U5EWP2-F1
#
_entry.id   AF-A0A0U5EWP2-F1
#
_cell.length_a   1.000
_cell.length_b   1.000
_cell.length_c   1.000
_cell.angle_alpha   90.00
_cell.angle_beta   90.00
_cell.angle_gamma   90.00
#
_symmetry.space_group_name_H-M   'P 1'
#
loop_
_entity.id
_entity.type
_entity.pdbx_description
1 polymer ?
#
loop_
_entity_poly.entity_id
_entity_poly.type
_entity_poly.pdbx_seq_one_letter_code
_entity_poly.pdbx_strand_id
1 'polypeptide(L)'
;MGVVVPHGVLFRGSSEGRIRQKLIEENLLDAVIGLPEKLFFGTGIPAAILIFRKDRKTKDVLFIDASREFRAGKNQNVLTEENISKIVDTYRARKDVDKYAHLATPDEIKENDYNLNIPRYVDTFEEEEEIDLNAVRTERAEIKAELSKLEAQMDAYLKELGYAS
;
A
#
# COMPACT_ATOMS: atom_id res chain seq x y z
N MET A 1 -19.56 -11.45 -7.38
CA MET A 1 -18.47 -11.55 -8.38
C MET A 1 -17.24 -10.88 -7.78
N GLY A 2 -16.05 -11.49 -7.86
CA GLY A 2 -14.80 -10.86 -7.46
C GLY A 2 -13.93 -10.59 -8.68
N VAL A 3 -13.33 -9.42 -8.79
CA VAL A 3 -12.43 -9.04 -9.89
C VAL A 3 -11.12 -8.54 -9.33
N VAL A 4 -10.01 -9.13 -9.80
CA VAL A 4 -8.65 -8.66 -9.47
C VAL A 4 -8.28 -7.52 -10.41
N VAL A 5 -7.84 -6.40 -9.85
CA VAL A 5 -7.49 -5.19 -10.58
C VAL A 5 -6.17 -4.60 -10.07
N PRO A 6 -5.40 -3.88 -10.91
CA PRO A 6 -4.32 -3.03 -10.40
C PRO A 6 -4.91 -1.84 -9.63
N HIS A 7 -4.18 -1.30 -8.65
CA HIS A 7 -4.65 -0.18 -7.83
C HIS A 7 -5.06 1.07 -8.62
N GLY A 8 -4.51 1.28 -9.82
CA GLY A 8 -4.88 2.40 -10.68
C GLY A 8 -6.39 2.52 -10.95
N VAL A 9 -7.13 1.40 -11.02
CA VAL A 9 -8.59 1.40 -11.20
C VAL A 9 -9.32 2.11 -10.06
N LEU A 10 -8.75 2.10 -8.86
CA LEU A 10 -9.34 2.69 -7.65
C LEU A 10 -9.36 4.21 -7.68
N PHE A 11 -8.42 4.85 -8.38
CA PHE A 11 -8.21 6.30 -8.27
C PHE A 11 -8.04 7.05 -9.59
N ARG A 12 -7.77 6.37 -10.71
CA ARG A 12 -7.65 7.07 -12.00
C ARG A 12 -8.94 7.83 -12.33
N GLY A 13 -8.77 9.05 -12.83
CA GLY A 13 -9.85 9.99 -13.10
C GLY A 13 -10.49 9.80 -14.48
N SER A 14 -11.07 10.88 -15.01
CA SER A 14 -11.69 10.93 -16.35
C SER A 14 -12.76 9.83 -16.55
N SER A 15 -12.66 9.03 -17.61
CA SER A 15 -13.61 7.95 -17.91
C SER A 15 -13.67 6.88 -16.83
N GLU A 16 -12.54 6.47 -16.26
CA GLU A 16 -12.49 5.46 -15.18
C GLU A 16 -13.19 5.98 -13.91
N GLY A 17 -12.99 7.27 -13.58
CA GLY A 17 -13.70 7.91 -12.46
C GLY A 17 -15.22 7.90 -12.64
N ARG A 18 -15.72 8.22 -13.85
CA ARG A 18 -17.16 8.18 -14.16
C ARG A 18 -17.75 6.78 -14.05
N ILE A 19 -17.01 5.75 -14.48
CA ILE A 19 -17.43 4.35 -14.34
C ILE A 19 -17.54 3.99 -12.86
N ARG A 20 -16.51 4.32 -12.07
CA ARG A 20 -16.47 4.05 -10.64
C ARG A 20 -17.61 4.71 -9.89
N GLN A 21 -17.87 5.99 -10.16
CA GLN A 21 -19.03 6.72 -9.63
C GLN A 21 -20.34 5.96 -9.88
N LYS A 22 -20.60 5.55 -11.13
CA LYS A 22 -21.80 4.78 -11.46
C LYS A 22 -21.90 3.45 -10.70
N LEU A 23 -20.78 2.72 -10.55
CA LEU A 23 -20.76 1.47 -9.81
C LEU A 23 -21.13 1.64 -8.32
N ILE A 24 -20.76 2.78 -7.72
CA ILE A 24 -21.16 3.15 -6.36
C ILE A 24 -22.63 3.56 -6.31
N GLU A 25 -23.06 4.46 -7.20
CA GLU A 25 -24.43 4.99 -7.24
C GLU A 25 -25.48 3.90 -7.51
N GLU A 26 -25.16 2.92 -8.36
CA GLU A 26 -25.99 1.75 -8.64
C GLU A 26 -25.93 0.68 -7.53
N ASN A 27 -25.20 0.94 -6.43
CA ASN A 27 -25.05 0.04 -5.29
C ASN A 27 -24.51 -1.35 -5.67
N LEU A 28 -23.52 -1.40 -6.59
CA LEU A 28 -22.98 -2.65 -7.10
C LEU A 28 -21.69 -3.08 -6.39
N LEU A 29 -20.87 -2.11 -5.95
CA LEU A 29 -19.61 -2.40 -5.29
C LEU A 29 -19.82 -2.69 -3.81
N ASP A 30 -19.39 -3.86 -3.36
CA ASP A 30 -19.59 -4.34 -2.00
C ASP A 30 -18.37 -4.20 -1.09
N ALA A 31 -17.18 -4.43 -1.63
CA ALA A 31 -15.92 -4.28 -0.91
C ALA A 31 -14.75 -4.01 -1.86
N VAL A 32 -13.72 -3.36 -1.31
CA VAL A 32 -12.41 -3.13 -1.91
C VAL A 32 -11.36 -3.74 -0.98
N ILE A 33 -10.62 -4.72 -1.47
CA ILE A 33 -9.62 -5.45 -0.66
C ILE A 33 -8.24 -5.23 -1.28
N GLY A 34 -7.35 -4.53 -0.57
CA GLY A 34 -5.95 -4.35 -0.97
C GLY A 34 -5.16 -5.61 -0.72
N LEU A 35 -4.42 -6.07 -1.73
CA LEU A 35 -3.59 -7.25 -1.61
C LEU A 35 -2.11 -6.88 -1.44
N PRO A 36 -1.31 -7.77 -0.85
CA PRO A 36 0.14 -7.63 -0.77
C PRO A 36 0.80 -7.39 -2.13
N GLU A 37 1.94 -6.70 -2.09
CA GLU A 37 2.84 -6.60 -3.22
C GLU A 37 3.46 -7.96 -3.58
N LYS A 38 4.03 -8.08 -4.78
CA LYS A 38 4.75 -9.29 -5.25
C LYS A 38 3.94 -10.59 -5.14
N LEU A 39 2.60 -10.53 -5.19
CA LEU A 39 1.76 -11.73 -5.21
C LEU A 39 1.68 -12.39 -6.57
N PHE A 40 1.87 -11.65 -7.65
CA PHE A 40 1.76 -12.17 -9.01
C PHE A 40 3.14 -12.35 -9.63
N PHE A 41 3.30 -13.41 -10.41
CA PHE A 41 4.54 -13.65 -11.13
C PHE A 41 4.80 -12.54 -12.17
N GLY A 42 6.05 -12.06 -12.27
CA GLY A 42 6.47 -11.10 -13.29
C GLY A 42 6.24 -9.62 -12.96
N THR A 43 5.61 -9.28 -11.83
CA THR A 43 5.49 -7.89 -11.38
C THR A 43 5.42 -7.78 -9.86
N GLY A 44 6.08 -6.75 -9.30
CA GLY A 44 5.99 -6.43 -7.88
C GLY A 44 4.76 -5.58 -7.51
N ILE A 45 4.00 -5.10 -8.50
CA ILE A 45 2.93 -4.13 -8.27
C ILE A 45 1.79 -4.77 -7.44
N PRO A 46 1.34 -4.12 -6.35
CA PRO A 46 0.20 -4.59 -5.57
C PRO A 46 -1.10 -4.53 -6.37
N ALA A 47 -2.01 -5.46 -6.07
CA ALA A 47 -3.33 -5.52 -6.68
C ALA A 47 -4.43 -5.28 -5.64
N ALA A 48 -5.66 -5.14 -6.10
CA ALA A 48 -6.84 -5.12 -5.26
C ALA A 48 -7.90 -6.08 -5.81
N ILE A 49 -8.79 -6.55 -4.93
CA ILE A 49 -9.99 -7.28 -5.30
C ILE A 49 -11.19 -6.36 -5.11
N LEU A 50 -11.98 -6.20 -6.16
CA LEU A 50 -13.29 -5.57 -6.10
C LEU A 50 -14.35 -6.66 -6.00
N ILE A 51 -15.16 -6.60 -4.95
CA ILE A 51 -16.31 -7.50 -4.78
C ILE A 51 -17.56 -6.78 -5.24
N PHE A 52 -18.25 -7.35 -6.21
CA PHE A 52 -19.51 -6.86 -6.74
C PHE A 52 -20.67 -7.77 -6.35
N ARG A 53 -21.77 -7.15 -5.90
CA ARG A 53 -22.99 -7.85 -5.49
C ARG A 53 -24.21 -7.02 -5.89
N LYS A 54 -25.21 -7.67 -6.47
CA LYS A 54 -26.52 -7.07 -6.76
C LYS A 54 -27.46 -7.22 -5.55
N ASP A 55 -28.50 -6.38 -5.52
CA ASP A 55 -29.58 -6.44 -4.53
C ASP A 55 -29.10 -6.39 -3.06
N ARG A 56 -28.10 -5.53 -2.83
CA ARG A 56 -27.53 -5.31 -1.50
C ARG A 56 -28.49 -4.47 -0.66
N LYS A 57 -28.68 -4.88 0.61
CA LYS A 57 -29.51 -4.14 1.58
C LYS A 57 -28.82 -2.88 2.09
N THR A 58 -27.50 -2.94 2.24
CA THR A 58 -26.67 -1.81 2.66
C THR A 58 -26.02 -1.19 1.43
N LYS A 59 -25.68 0.10 1.53
CA LYS A 59 -24.95 0.82 0.47
C LYS A 59 -23.46 0.99 0.78
N ASP A 60 -23.07 0.79 2.03
CA ASP A 60 -21.71 0.99 2.51
C ASP A 60 -20.72 0.03 1.84
N VAL A 61 -19.51 0.51 1.55
CA VAL A 61 -18.45 -0.28 0.92
C VAL A 61 -17.41 -0.60 1.96
N LEU A 62 -17.08 -1.88 2.12
CA LEU A 62 -16.03 -2.29 3.05
C LEU A 62 -14.67 -2.15 2.39
N PHE A 63 -13.78 -1.38 3.00
CA PHE A 63 -12.37 -1.31 2.63
C PHE A 63 -11.57 -2.22 3.57
N ILE A 64 -10.68 -3.04 3.02
CA ILE A 64 -9.77 -3.88 3.78
C ILE A 64 -8.36 -3.65 3.23
N ASP A 65 -7.41 -3.29 4.08
CA ASP A 65 -5.99 -3.31 3.72
C ASP A 65 -5.33 -4.62 4.16
N ALA A 66 -5.28 -5.58 3.24
CA ALA A 66 -4.53 -6.82 3.46
C ALA A 66 -3.10 -6.73 2.91
N SER A 67 -2.57 -5.54 2.62
CA SER A 67 -1.21 -5.38 2.06
C SER A 67 -0.11 -6.04 2.89
N ARG A 68 -0.32 -6.16 4.21
CA ARG A 68 0.61 -6.79 5.18
C ARG A 68 0.34 -8.27 5.43
N GLU A 69 -0.70 -8.83 4.80
CA GLU A 69 -1.13 -10.22 4.99
C GLU A 69 -0.41 -11.16 4.04
N PHE A 70 0.85 -11.47 4.32
CA PHE A 70 1.61 -12.42 3.52
C PHE A 70 2.75 -13.05 4.29
N ARG A 71 3.20 -14.21 3.82
CA ARG A 71 4.52 -14.74 4.11
C ARG A 71 5.49 -14.30 3.01
N ALA A 72 6.56 -13.61 3.39
CA ALA A 72 7.60 -13.21 2.47
C ALA A 72 8.24 -14.44 1.79
N GLY A 73 8.33 -14.40 0.46
CA GLY A 73 9.07 -15.38 -0.32
C GLY A 73 10.21 -14.70 -1.10
N LYS A 74 11.07 -15.49 -1.73
CA LYS A 74 12.28 -14.98 -2.38
C LYS A 74 11.98 -14.03 -3.55
N ASN A 75 11.06 -14.43 -4.42
CA ASN A 75 10.68 -13.68 -5.63
C ASN A 75 9.18 -13.34 -5.67
N GLN A 76 8.40 -13.91 -4.76
CA GLN A 76 6.95 -13.80 -4.72
C GLN A 76 6.49 -13.96 -3.27
N ASN A 77 5.57 -13.12 -2.84
CA ASN A 77 4.89 -13.25 -1.56
C ASN A 77 3.80 -14.33 -1.66
N VAL A 78 3.50 -14.96 -0.53
CA VAL A 78 2.48 -16.02 -0.47
C VAL A 78 1.42 -15.63 0.54
N LEU A 79 0.16 -15.58 0.08
CA LEU A 79 -1.00 -15.56 0.96
C LEU A 79 -1.15 -16.96 1.58
N THR A 80 -0.95 -17.05 2.89
CA THR A 80 -1.17 -18.31 3.62
C THR A 80 -2.66 -18.52 3.89
N GLU A 81 -3.05 -19.75 4.24
CA GLU A 81 -4.43 -20.04 4.66
C GLU A 81 -4.87 -19.15 5.83
N GLU A 82 -3.99 -18.86 6.79
CA GLU A 82 -4.27 -17.97 7.92
C GLU A 82 -4.57 -16.53 7.46
N ASN A 83 -3.76 -16.01 6.54
CA ASN A 83 -3.99 -14.68 5.94
C ASN A 83 -5.35 -14.63 5.22
N ILE A 84 -5.65 -15.68 4.44
CA ILE A 84 -6.91 -15.77 3.69
C ILE A 84 -8.09 -15.83 4.66
N SER A 85 -8.03 -16.67 5.69
CA SER A 85 -9.06 -16.77 6.73
C SER A 85 -9.31 -15.41 7.39
N LYS A 86 -8.26 -14.69 7.78
CA LYS A 86 -8.39 -13.34 8.37
C LYS A 86 -9.13 -12.38 7.44
N ILE A 87 -8.73 -12.30 6.16
CA ILE A 87 -9.38 -11.43 5.17
C ILE A 87 -10.86 -11.79 5.00
N VAL A 88 -11.15 -13.09 4.89
CA VAL A 88 -12.52 -13.59 4.69
C VAL A 88 -13.39 -13.33 5.92
N ASP A 89 -12.85 -13.53 7.12
CA ASP A 89 -13.57 -13.30 8.37
C ASP A 89 -13.85 -11.82 8.57
N THR A 90 -12.89 -10.93 8.29
CA THR A 90 -13.12 -9.47 8.29
C THR A 90 -14.18 -9.07 7.27
N TYR A 91 -14.11 -9.61 6.05
CA TYR A 91 -15.13 -9.36 5.02
C TYR A 91 -16.54 -9.80 5.45
N ARG A 92 -16.65 -10.95 6.12
CA ARG A 92 -17.93 -11.47 6.62
C ARG A 92 -18.46 -10.68 7.81
N ALA A 93 -17.57 -10.24 8.71
CA ALA A 93 -17.93 -9.46 9.88
C ALA A 93 -18.48 -8.08 9.50
N ARG A 94 -17.96 -7.46 8.43
CA ARG A 94 -18.35 -6.14 7.93
C ARG A 94 -18.35 -5.08 9.05
N LYS A 95 -17.26 -5.00 9.78
CA LYS A 95 -17.05 -4.01 10.85
C LYS A 95 -15.71 -3.34 10.65
N ASP A 96 -15.58 -2.17 11.23
CA ASP A 96 -14.31 -1.47 11.32
C ASP A 96 -13.34 -2.29 12.16
N VAL A 97 -12.10 -2.31 11.72
CA VAL A 97 -10.97 -2.95 12.40
C VAL A 97 -9.83 -1.96 12.33
N ASP A 98 -9.31 -1.59 13.50
CA ASP A 98 -8.24 -0.58 13.61
C ASP A 98 -7.08 -0.90 12.66
N LYS A 99 -6.69 0.12 11.88
CA LYS A 99 -5.65 0.07 10.85
C LYS A 99 -5.77 -1.05 9.80
N TYR A 100 -6.92 -1.69 9.67
CA TYR A 100 -7.09 -2.85 8.80
C TYR A 100 -8.34 -2.82 7.94
N ALA A 101 -9.48 -2.39 8.48
CA ALA A 101 -10.73 -2.33 7.73
C ALA A 101 -11.62 -1.17 8.15
N HIS A 102 -12.35 -0.60 7.19
CA HIS A 102 -13.28 0.49 7.43
C HIS A 102 -14.53 0.32 6.56
N LEU A 103 -15.71 0.45 7.17
CA LEU A 103 -17.00 0.37 6.49
C LEU A 103 -17.43 1.78 6.09
N ALA A 104 -17.01 2.20 4.90
CA ALA A 104 -17.25 3.55 4.41
C ALA A 104 -18.68 3.74 3.91
N THR A 105 -19.28 4.86 4.27
CA THR A 105 -20.61 5.23 3.78
C THR A 105 -20.54 5.76 2.34
N PRO A 106 -21.64 5.72 1.57
CA PRO A 106 -21.67 6.33 0.23
C PRO A 106 -21.34 7.83 0.24
N ASP A 107 -21.72 8.54 1.29
CA ASP A 107 -21.45 9.97 1.43
C ASP A 107 -19.96 10.24 1.66
N GLU A 108 -19.30 9.45 2.51
CA GLU A 108 -17.84 9.49 2.70
C GLU A 108 -17.08 9.18 1.40
N ILE A 109 -17.55 8.22 0.60
CA ILE A 109 -16.95 7.89 -0.70
C ILE A 109 -17.13 9.06 -1.68
N LYS A 110 -18.27 9.73 -1.63
CA LYS A 110 -18.56 10.90 -2.46
C LYS A 110 -17.70 12.10 -2.06
N GLU A 111 -17.50 12.34 -0.77
CA GLU A 111 -16.57 13.36 -0.25
C GLU A 111 -15.13 13.11 -0.70
N ASN A 112 -14.76 11.83 -0.88
CA ASN A 112 -13.49 11.42 -1.46
C ASN A 112 -13.46 11.45 -3.00
N ASP A 113 -14.38 12.14 -3.68
CA ASP A 113 -14.49 12.21 -5.15
C ASP A 113 -14.58 10.82 -5.82
N TYR A 114 -15.27 9.88 -5.15
CA TYR A 114 -15.33 8.47 -5.52
C TYR A 114 -13.96 7.80 -5.62
N ASN A 115 -12.90 8.38 -5.06
CA ASN A 115 -11.58 7.76 -5.02
C ASN A 115 -11.61 6.59 -4.03
N LEU A 116 -11.38 5.38 -4.53
CA LEU A 116 -11.41 4.15 -3.74
C LEU A 116 -10.02 3.72 -3.26
N ASN A 117 -9.04 4.63 -3.28
CA ASN A 117 -7.71 4.33 -2.77
C ASN A 117 -7.78 4.01 -1.26
N ILE A 118 -7.34 2.83 -0.88
CA ILE A 118 -7.57 2.25 0.45
C ILE A 118 -7.02 3.14 1.60
N PRO A 119 -5.84 3.78 1.47
CA PRO A 119 -5.33 4.68 2.52
C PRO A 119 -6.20 5.90 2.82
N ARG A 120 -7.25 6.18 2.02
CA ARG A 120 -8.23 7.24 2.33
C ARG A 120 -9.27 6.81 3.36
N TYR A 121 -9.42 5.50 3.58
CA TYR A 121 -10.45 4.91 4.42
C TYR A 121 -9.85 4.10 5.57
N VAL A 122 -8.70 3.48 5.34
CA VAL A 122 -7.97 2.72 6.35
C VAL A 122 -6.68 3.46 6.65
N ASP A 123 -6.62 4.10 7.82
CA ASP A 123 -5.41 4.75 8.29
C ASP A 123 -4.40 3.68 8.74
N THR A 124 -3.36 3.50 7.93
CA THR A 124 -2.29 2.53 8.18
C THR A 124 -1.03 3.20 8.68
N PHE A 125 -1.11 4.50 9.01
CA PHE A 125 0.01 5.24 9.55
C PHE A 125 0.49 4.61 10.85
N GLU A 126 1.77 4.27 10.86
CA GLU A 126 2.50 3.95 12.07
C GLU A 126 3.20 5.23 12.49
N GLU A 127 2.97 5.68 13.72
CA GLU A 127 3.79 6.76 14.29
C GLU A 127 5.24 6.27 14.25
N GLU A 128 6.06 6.95 13.46
CA GLU A 128 7.50 6.67 13.44
C GLU A 128 8.04 6.85 14.86
N GLU A 129 8.84 5.89 15.34
CA GLU A 129 9.51 6.02 16.62
C GLU A 129 10.31 7.33 16.64
N GLU A 130 10.26 8.06 17.76
CA GLU A 130 11.00 9.31 17.91
C GLU A 130 12.49 9.05 17.64
N ILE A 131 12.98 9.60 16.54
CA ILE A 131 14.39 9.47 16.14
C ILE A 131 15.25 10.18 17.19
N ASP A 132 16.21 9.47 17.78
CA ASP A 132 17.24 10.11 18.59
C ASP A 132 18.16 10.96 17.69
N LEU A 133 17.84 12.25 17.64
CA LEU A 133 18.57 13.24 16.84
C LEU A 133 20.06 13.34 17.24
N ASN A 134 20.43 12.97 18.47
CA ASN A 134 21.83 12.97 18.91
C ASN A 134 22.58 11.76 18.37
N ALA A 135 21.96 10.58 18.37
CA ALA A 135 22.52 9.39 17.74
C ALA A 135 22.78 9.63 16.24
N VAL A 136 21.78 10.16 15.52
CA VAL A 136 21.90 10.49 14.08
C VAL A 136 22.99 11.53 13.81
N ARG A 137 23.14 12.53 14.68
CA ARG A 137 24.22 13.54 14.55
C ARG A 137 25.60 12.92 14.72
N THR A 138 25.75 12.01 15.68
CA THR A 138 27.01 11.29 15.92
C THR A 138 27.37 10.42 14.73
N GLU A 139 26.44 9.58 14.28
CA GLU A 139 26.60 8.72 13.11
C GLU A 139 26.96 9.52 11.84
N ARG A 140 26.28 10.66 11.61
CA ARG A 140 26.60 11.55 10.49
C ARG A 140 28.02 12.10 10.56
N ALA A 141 28.51 12.44 11.75
CA ALA A 141 29.86 12.96 11.93
C ALA A 141 30.91 11.86 11.65
N GLU A 142 30.65 10.64 12.09
CA GLU A 142 31.50 9.47 11.82
C GLU A 142 31.57 9.16 10.32
N ILE A 143 30.42 9.08 9.64
CA ILE A 143 30.34 8.84 8.20
C ILE A 143 31.09 9.94 7.41
N LYS A 144 30.99 11.20 7.82
CA LYS A 144 31.75 12.30 7.19
C LYS A 144 33.26 12.15 7.35
N ALA A 145 33.70 11.74 8.54
CA ALA A 145 35.12 11.51 8.79
C ALA A 145 35.64 10.34 7.94
N GLU A 146 34.86 9.27 7.82
CA GLU A 146 35.19 8.13 6.98
C GLU A 146 35.21 8.50 5.50
N LEU A 147 34.21 9.25 5.02
CA LEU A 147 34.17 9.77 3.66
C LEU A 147 35.42 10.58 3.31
N SER A 148 35.81 11.53 4.17
CA SER A 148 37.01 12.35 3.96
C SER A 148 38.28 11.50 3.88
N LYS A 149 38.36 10.43 4.69
CA LYS A 149 39.48 9.50 4.67
C LYS A 149 39.53 8.70 3.37
N LEU A 150 38.36 8.27 2.88
CA LEU A 150 38.22 7.53 1.64
C LEU A 150 38.53 8.41 0.42
N GLU A 151 38.11 9.68 0.43
CA GLU A 151 38.46 10.67 -0.59
C GLU A 151 39.97 10.89 -0.66
N ALA A 152 40.64 11.05 0.48
CA ALA A 152 42.10 11.19 0.51
C ALA A 152 42.83 9.94 -0.02
N GLN A 153 42.31 8.74 0.25
CA GLN A 153 42.84 7.50 -0.31
C GLN A 153 42.61 7.43 -1.83
N MET A 154 41.42 7.83 -2.30
CA MET A 154 41.08 7.88 -3.71
C MET A 154 42.01 8.84 -4.47
N ASP A 155 42.25 10.04 -3.94
CA ASP A 155 43.15 11.02 -4.53
C ASP A 155 44.59 10.51 -4.63
N ALA A 156 45.06 9.80 -3.61
CA ALA A 156 46.38 9.16 -3.63
C ALA A 156 46.48 8.11 -4.75
N TYR A 157 45.46 7.25 -4.90
CA TYR A 157 45.42 6.27 -6.00
C TYR A 157 45.34 6.93 -7.38
N LEU A 158 44.55 8.00 -7.54
CA LEU A 158 44.45 8.74 -8.80
C LEU A 158 45.78 9.39 -9.19
N LYS A 159 46.56 9.85 -8.21
CA LYS A 159 47.91 10.40 -8.42
C LYS A 159 48.92 9.32 -8.83
N GLU A 160 48.89 8.14 -8.20
CA GLU A 160 49.73 7.00 -8.58
C GLU A 160 49.47 6.52 -10.01
N LEU A 161 48.20 6.57 -10.45
CA LEU A 161 47.78 6.16 -11.79
C LEU A 161 47.95 7.25 -12.86
N GLY A 162 48.42 8.44 -12.48
CA GLY A 162 48.68 9.55 -13.42
C GLY A 162 47.44 10.32 -13.90
N TYR A 163 46.32 10.21 -13.17
CA TYR A 163 45.05 10.88 -13.49
C TYR A 163 44.81 12.18 -12.69
N ALA A 164 45.69 12.52 -11.74
CA ALA A 164 45.62 13.75 -10.96
C ALA A 164 46.83 14.66 -11.22
N SER A 165 46.57 15.91 -11.61
CA SER A 165 47.56 16.99 -11.81
C SER A 165 48.22 17.42 -10.50
#